data_AF-A0A958AHF5-F1
#
_entry.id   AF-A0A958AHF5-F1
#
_cell.length_a   1.000
_cell.length_b   1.000
_cell.length_c   1.000
_cell.angle_alpha   90.00
_cell.angle_beta   90.00
_cell.angle_gamma   90.00
#
_symmetry.space_group_name_H-M   'P 1'
#
loop_
_entity.id
_entity.type
_entity.pdbx_description
1 polymer ?
#
loop_
_entity_poly.entity_id
_entity_poly.type
_entity_poly.pdbx_seq_one_letter_code
_entity_poly.pdbx_strand_id
1 'polypeptide(L)'
;METLVPGEEIENCNGVCYVVTERYSLHELRGVYPLAGLLDHHPRTFAAFHPNFGLQAEIDFRQALFLDTETTGLGGGAGVYAFMVGVGTFETVANEQQDVDHSPFTVHSLPFTAPTHFVVRQFFMRNPAEEGALMMALAELLDNYAMSVTFNGRTFDLPLLRTRFRQNQHMYPELRGSGRLLDAERPHLDLLHPARRVWKRRLQSCRLINLEA
;
A
#
# COMPACT_ATOMS: atom_id res chain seq x y z
N MET A 1 -8.80 -13.66 26.15
CA MET A 1 -9.22 -12.26 25.89
C MET A 1 -8.08 -11.67 25.09
N GLU A 2 -8.17 -11.77 23.76
CA GLU A 2 -7.13 -11.27 22.85
C GLU A 2 -7.04 -9.75 23.02
N THR A 3 -5.87 -9.27 23.43
CA THR A 3 -5.55 -7.85 23.46
C THR A 3 -5.56 -7.38 22.00
N LEU A 4 -6.50 -6.50 21.63
CA LEU A 4 -6.46 -5.83 20.33
C LEU A 4 -5.07 -5.20 20.16
N VAL A 5 -4.44 -5.40 19.01
CA VAL A 5 -3.24 -4.65 18.61
C VAL A 5 -3.58 -3.16 18.74
N PRO A 6 -2.78 -2.34 19.43
CA PRO A 6 -3.10 -0.92 19.61
C PRO A 6 -3.24 -0.23 18.25
N GLY A 7 -4.42 0.30 18.00
CA GLY A 7 -4.82 0.96 16.76
C GLY A 7 -5.98 1.92 17.02
N GLU A 8 -6.42 2.64 15.99
CA GLU A 8 -7.37 3.73 16.06
C GLU A 8 -8.58 3.49 15.15
N GLU A 9 -9.74 4.01 15.57
CA GLU A 9 -10.93 4.08 14.72
C GLU A 9 -10.91 5.37 13.92
N ILE A 10 -11.09 5.26 12.62
CA ILE A 10 -11.19 6.39 11.69
C ILE A 10 -12.63 6.46 11.21
N GLU A 11 -13.29 7.55 11.58
CA GLU A 11 -14.64 7.87 11.12
C GLU A 11 -14.56 8.76 9.88
N ASN A 12 -15.28 8.37 8.84
CA ASN A 12 -15.46 9.16 7.63
C ASN A 12 -16.93 9.14 7.19
N CYS A 13 -17.25 9.75 6.05
CA CYS A 13 -18.63 9.85 5.56
C CYS A 13 -19.30 8.49 5.28
N ASN A 14 -18.53 7.39 5.21
CA ASN A 14 -19.00 6.05 4.89
C ASN A 14 -18.99 5.11 6.10
N GLY A 15 -18.73 5.63 7.30
CA GLY A 15 -18.74 4.90 8.57
C GLY A 15 -17.37 4.89 9.23
N VAL A 16 -17.08 3.80 9.95
CA VAL A 16 -15.86 3.65 10.76
C VAL A 16 -15.01 2.51 10.21
N CYS A 17 -13.71 2.74 10.06
CA CYS A 17 -12.72 1.68 9.81
C CYS A 17 -11.68 1.66 10.93
N TYR A 18 -11.10 0.49 11.20
CA TYR A 18 -10.02 0.37 12.18
C TYR A 18 -8.67 0.35 11.47
N VAL A 19 -7.69 1.10 11.99
CA VAL A 19 -6.32 1.10 11.45
C VAL A 19 -5.29 0.89 12.56
N VAL A 20 -4.26 0.13 12.25
CA VAL A 20 -3.04 0.05 13.06
C VAL A 20 -1.93 0.74 12.28
N THR A 21 -1.24 1.68 12.93
CA THR A 21 -0.15 2.45 12.33
C THR A 21 1.17 2.17 13.06
N GLU A 22 2.14 1.61 12.34
CA GLU A 22 3.49 1.38 12.82
C GLU A 22 4.48 2.28 12.07
N ARG A 23 5.47 2.80 12.77
CA ARG A 23 6.47 3.73 12.22
C ARG A 23 7.85 3.17 12.45
N TYR A 24 8.60 2.99 11.36
CA TYR A 24 9.95 2.45 11.38
C TYR A 24 10.94 3.52 10.97
N SER A 25 11.97 3.75 11.78
CA SER A 25 13.02 4.69 11.42
C SER A 25 13.71 4.21 10.14
N LEU A 26 14.05 5.12 9.22
CA LEU A 26 14.76 4.73 8.00
C LEU A 26 16.18 4.19 8.25
N HIS A 27 16.72 4.43 9.44
CA HIS A 27 17.99 3.88 9.88
C HIS A 27 17.87 2.49 10.51
N GLU A 28 16.64 2.03 10.79
CA GLU A 28 16.41 0.68 11.29
C GLU A 28 16.79 -0.36 10.23
N LEU A 29 17.47 -1.42 10.67
CA LEU A 29 17.89 -2.51 9.81
C LEU A 29 16.74 -3.51 9.61
N ARG A 30 16.50 -3.87 8.35
CA ARG A 30 15.69 -5.01 7.96
C ARG A 30 16.60 -6.05 7.29
N GLY A 31 16.88 -7.13 8.01
CA GLY A 31 17.99 -8.02 7.66
C GLY A 31 19.33 -7.28 7.83
N VAL A 32 20.08 -7.11 6.74
CA VAL A 32 21.39 -6.44 6.74
C VAL A 32 21.36 -5.05 6.09
N TYR A 33 20.20 -4.57 5.64
CA TYR A 33 20.06 -3.30 4.95
C TYR A 33 19.17 -2.33 5.75
N PRO A 34 19.53 -1.03 5.82
CA PRO A 34 18.62 -0.01 6.34
C PRO A 34 17.49 0.24 5.33
N LEU A 35 16.30 0.60 5.82
CA LEU A 35 15.17 0.97 4.95
C LEU A 35 15.49 2.18 4.05
N ALA A 36 16.32 3.11 4.52
CA ALA A 36 16.81 4.25 3.75
C ALA A 36 17.48 3.85 2.42
N GLY A 37 18.11 2.66 2.35
CA GLY A 37 18.87 2.23 1.18
C GLY A 37 18.02 2.09 -0.08
N LEU A 38 16.70 1.93 0.05
CA LEU A 38 15.81 1.91 -1.12
C LEU A 38 15.70 3.29 -1.79
N LEU A 39 15.87 4.37 -1.03
CA LEU A 39 15.74 5.75 -1.52
C LEU A 39 16.94 6.20 -2.37
N ASP A 40 18.07 5.48 -2.31
CA ASP A 40 19.23 5.69 -3.18
C ASP A 40 19.02 5.12 -4.60
N HIS A 41 17.88 4.49 -4.83
CA HIS A 41 17.55 3.84 -6.09
C HIS A 41 16.30 4.44 -6.71
N HIS A 42 16.26 4.46 -8.04
CA HIS A 42 15.08 4.91 -8.77
C HIS A 42 14.31 3.69 -9.33
N PRO A 43 12.97 3.63 -9.21
CA PRO A 43 12.11 2.59 -9.77
C PRO A 43 12.41 2.23 -11.23
N ARG A 44 12.74 3.21 -12.08
CA ARG A 44 13.22 3.02 -13.48
C ARG A 44 14.34 1.98 -13.64
N THR A 45 15.13 1.71 -12.59
CA THR A 45 16.15 0.64 -12.59
C THR A 45 15.53 -0.72 -12.91
N PHE A 46 14.24 -0.91 -12.59
CA PHE A 46 13.50 -2.11 -12.91
C PHE A 46 12.78 -2.08 -14.27
N ALA A 47 12.74 -0.93 -14.97
CA ALA A 47 12.00 -0.77 -16.23
C ALA A 47 12.50 -1.71 -17.34
N ALA A 48 13.82 -1.95 -17.41
CA ALA A 48 14.42 -2.88 -18.36
C ALA A 48 13.98 -4.34 -18.14
N PHE A 49 13.59 -4.69 -16.90
CA PHE A 49 13.12 -6.04 -16.57
C PHE A 49 11.62 -6.18 -16.77
N HIS A 50 10.89 -5.07 -16.88
CA HIS A 50 9.45 -5.11 -17.05
C HIS A 50 8.88 -3.81 -17.69
N PRO A 51 8.90 -3.70 -19.02
CA PRO A 51 8.49 -2.47 -19.72
C PRO A 51 7.01 -2.12 -19.53
N ASN A 52 6.17 -3.11 -19.20
CA ASN A 52 4.71 -2.94 -19.03
C ASN A 52 4.30 -2.46 -17.62
N PHE A 53 5.24 -1.95 -16.82
CA PHE A 53 5.00 -1.41 -15.47
C PHE A 53 4.91 0.11 -15.42
N GLY A 54 5.07 0.81 -16.54
CA GLY A 54 4.97 2.27 -16.57
C GLY A 54 6.09 2.99 -15.83
N LEU A 55 7.19 2.32 -15.50
CA LEU A 55 8.32 2.85 -14.72
C LEU A 55 9.27 3.77 -15.52
N GLN A 56 8.82 4.24 -16.69
CA GLN A 56 9.60 5.12 -17.57
C GLN A 56 9.56 6.57 -17.10
N ALA A 57 8.52 6.95 -16.34
CA ALA A 57 8.43 8.25 -15.71
C ALA A 57 9.51 8.41 -14.62
N GLU A 58 9.93 9.65 -14.40
CA GLU A 58 10.85 10.03 -13.33
C GLU A 58 10.08 10.06 -12.00
N ILE A 59 9.88 8.88 -11.41
CA ILE A 59 9.14 8.64 -10.17
C ILE A 59 10.11 8.10 -9.13
N ASP A 60 10.07 8.65 -7.93
CA ASP A 60 10.88 8.20 -6.80
C ASP A 60 10.12 7.23 -5.88
N PHE A 61 10.84 6.39 -5.10
CA PHE A 61 10.21 5.55 -4.08
C PHE A 61 9.53 6.36 -2.95
N ARG A 62 9.91 7.63 -2.75
CA ARG A 62 9.19 8.60 -1.92
C ARG A 62 7.74 8.84 -2.37
N GLN A 63 7.47 8.63 -3.65
CA GLN A 63 6.15 8.79 -4.27
C GLN A 63 5.46 7.44 -4.49
N ALA A 64 5.99 6.36 -3.90
CA ALA A 64 5.46 5.02 -4.02
C ALA A 64 4.61 4.63 -2.79
N LEU A 65 3.58 3.85 -3.07
CA LEU A 65 2.75 3.19 -2.07
C LEU A 65 2.93 1.68 -2.19
N PHE A 66 3.38 1.04 -1.12
CA PHE A 66 3.53 -0.41 -1.03
C PHE A 66 2.21 -1.01 -0.56
N LEU A 67 1.72 -2.05 -1.23
CA LEU A 67 0.39 -2.60 -0.98
C LEU A 67 0.40 -4.12 -0.90
N ASP A 68 -0.34 -4.63 0.07
CA ASP A 68 -0.62 -6.05 0.28
C ASP A 68 -2.03 -6.23 0.86
N THR A 69 -2.71 -7.35 0.58
CA THR A 69 -4.07 -7.60 1.08
C THR A 69 -4.24 -8.99 1.68
N GLU A 70 -5.04 -9.07 2.75
CA GLU A 70 -5.58 -10.34 3.26
C GLU A 70 -7.06 -10.44 2.92
N THR A 71 -7.47 -11.61 2.43
CA THR A 71 -8.75 -11.78 1.76
C THR A 71 -9.60 -12.90 2.35
N THR A 72 -10.93 -12.75 2.31
CA THR A 72 -11.85 -13.78 2.77
C THR A 72 -11.96 -14.91 1.74
N GLY A 73 -11.24 -16.01 1.92
CA GLY A 73 -11.29 -17.21 1.06
C GLY A 73 -10.48 -17.12 -0.25
N LEU A 74 -10.33 -18.24 -0.97
CA LEU A 74 -9.39 -18.41 -2.10
C LEU A 74 -10.02 -18.27 -3.52
N GLY A 75 -11.25 -17.74 -3.66
CA GLY A 75 -11.97 -17.77 -4.95
C GLY A 75 -12.29 -16.38 -5.49
N GLY A 76 -11.84 -15.99 -6.69
CA GLY A 76 -12.01 -14.65 -7.29
C GLY A 76 -13.45 -14.23 -7.69
N GLY A 77 -14.47 -14.59 -6.91
CA GLY A 77 -15.87 -14.20 -7.11
C GLY A 77 -16.26 -12.93 -6.35
N ALA A 78 -17.47 -12.43 -6.62
CA ALA A 78 -18.03 -11.19 -6.04
C ALA A 78 -18.20 -11.19 -4.51
N GLY A 79 -17.98 -12.33 -3.85
CA GLY A 79 -18.07 -12.49 -2.39
C GLY A 79 -16.74 -12.39 -1.64
N VAL A 80 -15.61 -12.15 -2.33
CA VAL A 80 -14.32 -11.95 -1.64
C VAL A 80 -14.14 -10.50 -1.26
N TYR A 81 -13.83 -10.30 0.02
CA TYR A 81 -13.48 -9.02 0.61
C TYR A 81 -11.99 -9.02 0.95
N ALA A 82 -11.33 -7.88 0.77
CA ALA A 82 -10.07 -7.59 1.43
C ALA A 82 -10.39 -7.15 2.86
N PHE A 83 -10.29 -8.08 3.83
CA PHE A 83 -10.61 -7.76 5.22
C PHE A 83 -9.45 -7.07 5.94
N MET A 84 -8.23 -7.18 5.39
CA MET A 84 -7.10 -6.35 5.79
C MET A 84 -6.41 -5.80 4.54
N VAL A 85 -6.06 -4.52 4.54
CA VAL A 85 -5.21 -3.90 3.52
C VAL A 85 -4.00 -3.30 4.22
N GLY A 86 -2.81 -3.82 3.91
CA GLY A 86 -1.54 -3.26 4.37
C GLY A 86 -1.04 -2.22 3.38
N VAL A 87 -0.66 -1.05 3.89
CA VAL A 87 -0.09 0.03 3.10
C VAL A 87 1.20 0.52 3.73
N GLY A 88 2.29 0.57 2.95
CA GLY A 88 3.58 1.10 3.37
C GLY A 88 3.96 2.35 2.57
N THR A 89 4.48 3.37 3.24
CA THR A 89 4.81 4.67 2.62
C THR A 89 6.05 5.30 3.29
N PHE A 90 6.81 6.10 2.53
CA PHE A 90 7.90 6.90 3.10
C PHE A 90 7.39 8.28 3.51
N GLU A 91 7.51 8.64 4.80
CA GLU A 91 6.94 9.86 5.36
C GLU A 91 7.92 10.61 6.27
N THR A 92 7.72 11.92 6.37
CA THR A 92 8.30 12.72 7.45
C THR A 92 7.30 12.76 8.59
N VAL A 93 7.68 12.20 9.74
CA VAL A 93 6.88 12.26 10.96
C VAL A 93 7.32 13.51 11.72
N ALA A 94 6.43 14.51 11.85
CA ALA A 94 6.68 15.67 12.69
C ALA A 94 6.65 15.28 14.17
N ASN A 95 7.40 15.99 15.01
CA ASN A 95 7.28 15.84 16.46
C ASN A 95 5.85 16.24 16.87
N GLU A 96 5.24 15.48 17.80
CA GLU A 96 3.81 15.44 18.21
C GLU A 96 3.12 16.79 18.57
N GLN A 97 3.77 17.94 18.42
CA GLN A 97 3.31 19.24 18.91
C GLN A 97 2.74 20.17 17.83
N GLN A 98 2.45 19.68 16.62
CA GLN A 98 2.07 20.56 15.52
C GLN A 98 1.11 19.93 14.51
N ASP A 99 0.01 19.32 14.97
CA ASP A 99 -1.10 18.94 14.09
C ASP A 99 -2.42 19.55 14.54
N VAL A 100 -2.92 20.50 13.75
CA VAL A 100 -4.24 21.15 13.89
C VAL A 100 -5.20 20.65 12.80
N ASP A 101 -4.75 19.73 11.93
CA ASP A 101 -5.57 19.12 10.90
C ASP A 101 -5.86 17.65 11.26
N HIS A 102 -7.13 17.28 11.30
CA HIS A 102 -7.62 16.04 11.92
C HIS A 102 -7.58 14.81 10.98
N SER A 103 -7.02 14.90 9.77
CA SER A 103 -6.89 13.71 8.92
C SER A 103 -5.66 12.88 9.32
N PRO A 104 -5.84 11.60 9.75
CA PRO A 104 -4.73 10.70 10.06
C PRO A 104 -3.89 10.31 8.82
N PHE A 105 -4.33 10.73 7.63
CA PHE A 105 -3.68 10.46 6.35
C PHE A 105 -3.02 11.70 5.73
N THR A 106 -3.00 12.83 6.42
CA THR A 106 -2.24 14.00 5.97
C THR A 106 -0.76 13.61 5.88
N VAL A 107 -0.31 13.39 4.64
CA VAL A 107 1.10 13.22 4.35
C VAL A 107 1.75 14.60 4.51
N HIS A 108 2.44 14.83 5.62
CA HIS A 108 3.24 16.03 5.85
C HIS A 108 4.53 16.03 5.01
N SER A 109 4.42 15.71 3.73
CA SER A 109 5.51 15.93 2.78
C SER A 109 5.35 17.32 2.20
N LEU A 110 5.93 18.33 2.85
CA LEU A 110 6.40 19.47 2.09
C LEU A 110 7.31 18.90 0.97
N PRO A 111 7.18 19.35 -0.30
CA PRO A 111 7.84 18.74 -1.45
C PRO A 111 9.38 18.68 -1.39
N PHE A 112 9.99 19.19 -0.31
CA PHE A 112 11.43 19.28 -0.08
C PHE A 112 11.92 18.57 1.18
N THR A 113 11.03 18.01 2.02
CA THR A 113 11.47 17.34 3.25
C THR A 113 11.77 15.87 2.97
N ALA A 114 12.98 15.42 3.27
CA ALA A 114 13.33 14.01 3.18
C ALA A 114 12.50 13.19 4.19
N PRO A 115 12.01 12.00 3.81
CA PRO A 115 11.30 11.14 4.74
C PRO A 115 12.24 10.72 5.89
N THR A 116 11.67 10.54 7.07
CA THR A 116 12.40 10.08 8.26
C THR A 116 12.00 8.67 8.68
N HIS A 117 10.81 8.23 8.25
CA HIS A 117 10.25 6.93 8.59
C HIS A 117 9.66 6.22 7.36
N PHE A 118 9.60 4.90 7.46
CA PHE A 118 8.68 4.08 6.68
C PHE A 118 7.47 3.79 7.57
N VAL A 119 6.28 4.21 7.14
CA VAL A 119 5.03 4.10 7.89
C VAL A 119 4.20 2.98 7.29
N VAL A 120 3.80 2.03 8.14
CA VAL A 120 2.92 0.92 7.78
C VAL A 120 1.56 1.18 8.39
N ARG A 121 0.52 1.24 7.57
CA ARG A 121 -0.88 1.33 7.97
C ARG A 121 -1.60 0.04 7.57
N GLN A 122 -2.18 -0.65 8.54
CA GLN A 122 -2.99 -1.84 8.32
C GLN A 122 -4.45 -1.49 8.58
N PHE A 123 -5.22 -1.41 7.51
CA PHE A 123 -6.66 -1.17 7.59
C PHE A 123 -7.38 -2.49 7.79
N PHE A 124 -8.29 -2.55 8.76
CA PHE A 124 -9.06 -3.74 9.08
C PHE A 124 -10.55 -3.50 8.89
N MET A 125 -11.22 -4.52 8.36
CA MET A 125 -12.67 -4.61 8.27
C MET A 125 -13.15 -5.70 9.23
N ARG A 126 -13.86 -5.30 10.30
CA ARG A 126 -14.38 -6.24 11.31
C ARG A 126 -15.65 -6.94 10.82
N ASN A 127 -16.39 -6.28 9.94
CA ASN A 127 -17.58 -6.82 9.30
C ASN A 127 -17.79 -6.15 7.92
N PRO A 128 -18.52 -6.78 6.98
CA PRO A 128 -18.66 -6.26 5.61
C PRO A 128 -19.28 -4.86 5.48
N ALA A 129 -20.01 -4.35 6.49
CA ALA A 129 -20.59 -3.01 6.42
C ALA A 129 -19.53 -1.90 6.55
N GLU A 130 -18.33 -2.22 7.06
CA GLU A 130 -17.21 -1.28 7.20
C GLU A 130 -16.41 -1.12 5.90
N GLU A 131 -16.72 -1.87 4.85
CA GLU A 131 -15.96 -1.82 3.59
C GLU A 131 -15.97 -0.41 2.98
N GLY A 132 -17.12 0.27 2.97
CA GLY A 132 -17.23 1.62 2.42
C GLY A 132 -16.30 2.61 3.14
N ALA A 133 -16.23 2.51 4.48
CA ALA A 133 -15.34 3.31 5.31
C ALA A 133 -13.86 2.99 5.03
N LEU A 134 -13.50 1.71 4.91
CA LEU A 134 -12.15 1.27 4.57
C LEU A 134 -11.73 1.77 3.17
N MET A 135 -12.59 1.61 2.17
CA MET A 135 -12.31 2.07 0.79
C MET A 135 -12.13 3.59 0.73
N MET A 136 -12.89 4.36 1.51
CA MET A 136 -12.75 5.81 1.59
C MET A 136 -11.41 6.23 2.19
N ALA A 137 -11.05 5.64 3.33
CA ALA A 137 -9.76 5.87 3.98
C ALA A 137 -8.58 5.48 3.06
N LEU A 138 -8.69 4.33 2.39
CA LEU A 138 -7.68 3.87 1.45
C LEU A 138 -7.58 4.78 0.21
N ALA A 139 -8.70 5.28 -0.32
CA ALA A 139 -8.71 6.23 -1.43
C ALA A 139 -7.97 7.53 -1.10
N GLU A 140 -8.23 8.10 0.07
CA GLU A 140 -7.56 9.32 0.55
C GLU A 140 -6.05 9.15 0.58
N LEU A 141 -5.56 7.98 0.98
CA LEU A 141 -4.14 7.67 0.96
C LEU A 141 -3.62 7.41 -0.46
N LEU A 142 -4.29 6.58 -1.26
CA LEU A 142 -3.87 6.19 -2.62
C LEU A 142 -3.66 7.39 -3.53
N ASP A 143 -4.54 8.39 -3.44
CA ASP A 143 -4.53 9.54 -4.36
C ASP A 143 -3.37 10.51 -4.09
N ASN A 144 -2.61 10.33 -3.00
CA ASN A 144 -1.39 11.09 -2.70
C ASN A 144 -0.11 10.52 -3.33
N TYR A 145 -0.17 9.33 -3.94
CA TYR A 145 1.01 8.64 -4.47
C TYR A 145 0.96 8.45 -5.99
N ALA A 146 2.13 8.32 -6.61
CA ALA A 146 2.30 8.26 -8.05
C ALA A 146 2.52 6.83 -8.60
N MET A 147 2.90 5.89 -7.73
CA MET A 147 3.19 4.51 -8.11
C MET A 147 2.76 3.52 -7.03
N SER A 148 2.24 2.35 -7.45
CA SER A 148 2.03 1.22 -6.54
C SER A 148 3.22 0.24 -6.59
N VAL A 149 3.54 -0.37 -5.45
CA VAL A 149 4.52 -1.46 -5.34
C VAL A 149 3.85 -2.62 -4.64
N THR A 150 3.97 -3.83 -5.19
CA THR A 150 3.33 -5.02 -4.62
C THR A 150 4.23 -6.24 -4.78
N PHE A 151 3.94 -7.33 -4.08
CA PHE A 151 4.48 -8.63 -4.41
C PHE A 151 3.39 -9.50 -5.04
N ASN A 152 3.48 -9.78 -6.35
CA ASN A 152 2.48 -10.55 -7.11
C ASN A 152 1.11 -9.86 -7.25
N GLY A 153 0.97 -8.59 -6.85
CA GLY A 153 -0.31 -7.88 -6.82
C GLY A 153 -0.90 -7.56 -8.18
N ARG A 154 -0.16 -7.69 -9.28
CA ARG A 154 -0.73 -7.57 -10.63
C ARG A 154 -1.79 -8.64 -10.90
N THR A 155 -1.62 -9.83 -10.29
CA THR A 155 -2.52 -10.98 -10.49
C THR A 155 -3.56 -11.10 -9.37
N PHE A 156 -3.25 -10.60 -8.18
CA PHE A 156 -4.06 -10.82 -6.97
C PHE A 156 -4.66 -9.52 -6.41
N ASP A 157 -3.86 -8.72 -5.71
CA ASP A 157 -4.33 -7.58 -4.90
C ASP A 157 -5.00 -6.48 -5.72
N LEU A 158 -4.33 -6.01 -6.79
CA LEU A 158 -4.83 -4.85 -7.55
C LEU A 158 -6.12 -5.15 -8.33
N PRO A 159 -6.29 -6.30 -9.01
CA PRO A 159 -7.57 -6.67 -9.62
C PRO A 159 -8.72 -6.77 -8.61
N LEU A 160 -8.46 -7.31 -7.41
CA LEU A 160 -9.45 -7.40 -6.34
C LEU A 160 -9.87 -6.00 -5.91
N LEU A 161 -8.92 -5.18 -5.46
CA LEU A 161 -9.21 -3.83 -4.97
C LEU A 161 -9.91 -2.97 -6.03
N ARG A 162 -9.46 -3.01 -7.29
CA ARG A 162 -10.12 -2.29 -8.39
C ARG A 162 -11.58 -2.70 -8.56
N THR A 163 -11.87 -4.00 -8.42
CA THR A 163 -13.24 -4.50 -8.48
C THR A 163 -14.06 -3.99 -7.29
N ARG A 164 -13.51 -4.04 -6.07
CA ARG A 164 -14.17 -3.55 -4.85
C ARG A 164 -14.44 -2.04 -4.92
N PHE A 165 -13.47 -1.23 -5.35
CA PHE A 165 -13.66 0.21 -5.58
C PHE A 165 -14.78 0.48 -6.58
N ARG A 166 -14.78 -0.20 -7.74
CA ARG A 166 -15.84 -0.02 -8.75
C ARG A 166 -17.22 -0.44 -8.26
N GLN A 167 -17.32 -1.50 -7.47
CA GLN A 167 -18.58 -1.94 -6.86
C GLN A 167 -19.07 -0.91 -5.83
N ASN A 168 -18.17 -0.44 -4.97
CA ASN A 168 -18.49 0.53 -3.93
C ASN A 168 -18.87 1.90 -4.50
N GLN A 169 -18.30 2.34 -5.62
CA GLN A 169 -18.67 3.60 -6.32
C GLN A 169 -20.16 3.72 -6.71
N HIS A 170 -20.87 2.60 -6.81
CA HIS A 170 -22.31 2.62 -7.04
C HIS A 170 -23.08 3.03 -5.77
N MET A 171 -22.66 2.49 -4.62
CA MET A 171 -23.27 2.74 -3.31
C MET A 171 -22.78 4.05 -2.65
N TYR A 172 -21.54 4.42 -2.95
CA TYR A 172 -20.75 5.48 -2.31
C TYR A 172 -20.24 6.47 -3.38
N PRO A 173 -21.05 7.48 -3.78
CA PRO A 173 -20.72 8.39 -4.88
C PRO A 173 -19.43 9.19 -4.70
N GLU A 174 -19.03 9.47 -3.46
CA GLU A 174 -17.78 10.13 -3.08
C GLU A 174 -16.52 9.34 -3.43
N LEU A 175 -16.62 8.02 -3.62
CA LEU A 175 -15.51 7.20 -4.15
C LEU A 175 -15.33 7.33 -5.68
N ARG A 176 -16.20 8.07 -6.37
CA ARG A 176 -16.12 8.18 -7.83
C ARG A 176 -14.88 8.95 -8.25
N GLY A 177 -14.03 8.27 -9.00
CA GLY A 177 -12.80 8.86 -9.50
C GLY A 177 -11.67 8.94 -8.47
N SER A 178 -11.82 8.36 -7.28
CA SER A 178 -10.72 8.11 -6.34
C SER A 178 -10.09 6.73 -6.59
N GLY A 179 -8.99 6.44 -5.90
CA GLY A 179 -8.29 5.15 -6.00
C GLY A 179 -7.67 4.91 -7.37
N ARG A 180 -7.40 5.97 -8.13
CA ARG A 180 -6.91 5.89 -9.51
C ARG A 180 -5.55 5.22 -9.61
N LEU A 181 -4.79 5.18 -8.52
CA LEU A 181 -3.49 4.51 -8.44
C LEU A 181 -3.59 3.00 -8.73
N LEU A 182 -4.77 2.40 -8.54
CA LEU A 182 -5.03 0.99 -8.78
C LEU A 182 -5.34 0.65 -10.25
N ASP A 183 -5.48 1.65 -11.12
CA ASP A 183 -5.76 1.43 -12.55
C ASP A 183 -4.58 0.78 -13.28
N ALA A 184 -4.87 -0.04 -14.29
CA ALA A 184 -3.86 -0.84 -14.99
C ALA A 184 -2.81 -0.01 -15.76
N GLU A 185 -3.16 1.23 -16.11
CA GLU A 185 -2.28 2.16 -16.83
C GLU A 185 -1.34 2.93 -15.89
N ARG A 186 -1.54 2.82 -14.56
CA ARG A 186 -0.69 3.51 -13.60
C ARG A 186 0.65 2.81 -13.42
N PRO A 187 1.70 3.56 -13.09
CA PRO A 187 2.98 2.99 -12.70
C PRO A 187 2.80 1.97 -11.56
N HIS A 188 3.27 0.75 -11.79
CA HIS A 188 3.13 -0.37 -10.85
C HIS A 188 4.37 -1.25 -10.90
N LEU A 189 5.12 -1.34 -9.81
CA LEU A 189 6.23 -2.27 -9.66
C LEU A 189 5.77 -3.55 -8.94
N ASP A 190 5.59 -4.64 -9.69
CA ASP A 190 5.38 -5.98 -9.12
C ASP A 190 6.71 -6.71 -8.90
N LEU A 191 7.09 -6.86 -7.63
CA LEU A 191 8.38 -7.39 -7.20
C LEU A 191 8.58 -8.89 -7.51
N LEU A 192 7.50 -9.65 -7.79
CA LEU A 192 7.61 -11.07 -8.12
C LEU A 192 8.43 -11.28 -9.40
N HIS A 193 8.32 -10.36 -10.37
CA HIS A 193 8.99 -10.48 -11.66
C HIS A 193 10.52 -10.28 -11.56
N PRO A 194 11.02 -9.18 -10.97
CA PRO A 194 12.44 -9.06 -10.61
C PRO A 194 12.94 -10.23 -9.76
N ALA A 195 12.16 -10.66 -8.75
CA ALA A 195 12.56 -11.75 -7.88
C ALA A 195 12.75 -13.08 -8.63
N ARG A 196 11.80 -13.46 -9.49
CA ARG A 196 11.95 -14.66 -10.34
C ARG A 196 13.18 -14.56 -11.24
N ARG A 197 13.53 -13.40 -11.76
CA ARG A 197 14.70 -13.27 -12.64
C ARG A 197 16.00 -13.55 -11.89
N VAL A 198 16.15 -13.02 -10.68
CA VAL A 198 17.37 -13.16 -9.88
C VAL A 198 17.46 -14.55 -9.23
N TRP A 199 16.35 -15.05 -8.67
CA TRP A 199 16.37 -16.23 -7.80
C TRP A 199 15.80 -17.52 -8.41
N LYS A 200 15.16 -17.53 -9.59
CA LYS A 200 14.55 -18.76 -10.16
C LYS A 200 15.54 -19.92 -10.35
N ARG A 201 16.84 -19.64 -10.52
CA ARG A 201 17.88 -20.67 -10.62
C ARG A 201 18.47 -21.09 -9.28
N ARG A 202 18.21 -20.33 -8.21
CA ARG A 202 18.76 -20.53 -6.86
C ARG A 202 17.72 -21.08 -5.88
N LEU A 203 16.45 -20.78 -6.10
CA LEU A 203 15.34 -21.19 -5.24
C LEU A 203 14.38 -22.10 -6.01
N GLN A 204 13.84 -23.11 -5.32
CA GLN A 204 12.79 -23.98 -5.88
C GLN A 204 11.48 -23.23 -6.15
N SER A 205 11.21 -22.17 -5.39
CA SER A 205 10.04 -21.32 -5.56
C SER A 205 10.35 -19.90 -5.09
N CYS A 206 9.94 -18.89 -5.87
CA CYS A 206 10.06 -17.47 -5.54
C CYS A 206 8.75 -16.90 -4.94
N ARG A 207 8.08 -17.67 -4.08
CA ARG A 207 7.03 -17.12 -3.20
C ARG A 207 7.70 -16.29 -2.11
N LEU A 208 6.98 -15.31 -1.57
CA LEU A 208 7.53 -14.37 -0.57
C LEU A 208 8.17 -15.10 0.62
N ILE A 209 7.46 -16.08 1.20
CA ILE A 209 7.96 -16.92 2.30
C ILE A 209 9.31 -17.61 2.03
N ASN A 210 9.64 -17.89 0.77
CA ASN A 210 10.92 -18.51 0.39
C ASN A 210 12.02 -17.49 0.10
N LEU A 211 11.65 -16.24 -0.17
CA LEU A 211 12.60 -15.15 -0.40
C LEU A 211 13.03 -14.49 0.92
N GLU A 212 12.19 -14.58 1.95
CA GLU A 212 12.42 -14.02 3.29
C GLU A 212 13.10 -15.00 4.26
N ALA A 213 13.24 -16.27 3.87
CA ALA A 213 13.89 -17.32 4.64
C ALA A 213 15.43 -17.24 4.58
#